data_AF-A0A0L0LI98-F1
#
_entry.id   AF-A0A0L0LI98-F1
#
_cell.length_a   1.000
_cell.length_b   1.000
_cell.length_c   1.000
_cell.angle_alpha   90.00
_cell.angle_beta   90.00
_cell.angle_gamma   90.00
#
_symmetry.space_group_name_H-M   'P 1'
#
loop_
_entity.id
_entity.type
_entity.pdbx_description
1 polymer ?
#
loop_
_entity_poly.entity_id
_entity_poly.type
_entity_poly.pdbx_seq_one_letter_code
_entity_poly.pdbx_strand_id
1 'polypeptide(L)'
;MKILLVEDTARHADDAINILQRAGIEFIHVKNLDFAEQALLKSEQYGITHVITDLFFPQGRSGNSNGVDNNILEPCGVAVMSLANAKGIPCVICTDGHHHGDRYDWVTQMGRMLDWPGMADHRRARTRSDVAETKDWEFALEILDITIPISV
;
A
#
# COMPACT_ATOMS: atom_id res chain seq x y z
N MET A 1 -0.25 0.58 18.39
CA MET A 1 -0.01 -0.04 17.07
C MET A 1 0.56 1.04 16.16
N LYS A 2 1.52 0.70 15.30
CA LYS A 2 2.02 1.64 14.29
C LYS A 2 2.08 1.00 12.91
N ILE A 3 1.54 1.70 11.92
CA ILE A 3 1.46 1.26 10.52
C ILE A 3 2.48 2.01 9.67
N LEU A 4 3.21 1.30 8.81
CA LEU A 4 3.89 1.93 7.68
C LEU A 4 2.88 2.07 6.53
N LEU A 5 2.54 3.29 6.16
CA LEU A 5 1.71 3.63 5.01
C LEU A 5 2.62 4.01 3.83
N VAL A 6 2.52 3.30 2.71
CA VAL A 6 3.25 3.59 1.47
C VAL A 6 2.26 4.00 0.40
N GLU A 7 2.25 5.29 0.05
CA GLU A 7 1.30 5.87 -0.90
C GLU A 7 1.89 7.16 -1.48
N ASP A 8 2.11 7.23 -2.79
CA ASP A 8 2.74 8.37 -3.45
C ASP A 8 1.72 9.45 -3.85
N THR A 9 0.50 9.04 -4.16
CA THR A 9 -0.56 9.91 -4.65
C THR A 9 -1.20 10.68 -3.50
N ALA A 10 -1.10 12.02 -3.54
CA ALA A 10 -1.55 12.88 -2.43
C ALA A 10 -3.02 12.65 -2.04
N ARG A 11 -3.94 12.52 -3.01
CA ARG A 11 -5.36 12.27 -2.73
C ARG A 11 -5.57 10.96 -1.96
N HIS A 12 -4.96 9.88 -2.46
CA HIS A 12 -5.07 8.55 -1.86
C HIS A 12 -4.40 8.50 -0.48
N ALA A 13 -3.28 9.20 -0.30
CA ALA A 13 -2.61 9.34 0.99
C ALA A 13 -3.49 10.07 2.00
N ASP A 14 -4.11 11.19 1.60
CA ASP A 14 -5.00 11.96 2.47
C ASP A 14 -6.21 11.12 2.91
N ASP A 15 -6.80 10.34 2.02
CA ASP A 15 -7.89 9.41 2.35
C ASP A 15 -7.45 8.36 3.38
N ALA A 16 -6.30 7.71 3.17
CA ALA A 16 -5.74 6.73 4.09
C ALA A 16 -5.43 7.35 5.47
N ILE A 17 -4.78 8.51 5.47
CA ILE A 17 -4.41 9.24 6.69
C ILE A 17 -5.65 9.59 7.51
N ASN A 18 -6.71 10.09 6.86
CA ASN A 18 -7.96 10.43 7.54
C ASN A 18 -8.56 9.20 8.23
N ILE A 19 -8.54 8.03 7.58
CA ILE A 19 -9.08 6.78 8.13
C ILE A 19 -8.22 6.29 9.30
N LEU A 20 -6.89 6.29 9.15
CA LEU A 20 -5.97 5.89 10.22
C LEU A 20 -6.08 6.80 11.45
N GLN A 21 -6.21 8.12 11.24
CA GLN A 21 -6.39 9.09 12.33
C GLN A 21 -7.70 8.87 13.07
N ARG A 22 -8.82 8.64 12.35
CA ARG A 22 -10.12 8.31 12.98
C ARG A 22 -10.07 7.02 13.77
N ALA A 23 -9.29 6.04 13.32
CA ALA A 23 -9.06 4.79 14.03
C ALA A 23 -8.09 4.93 15.23
N GLY A 24 -7.49 6.11 15.45
CA GLY A 24 -6.50 6.32 16.52
C GLY A 24 -5.19 5.56 16.29
N ILE A 25 -4.86 5.25 15.03
CA ILE A 25 -3.68 4.48 14.65
C ILE A 25 -2.52 5.42 14.38
N GLU A 26 -1.37 5.17 15.02
CA GLU A 26 -0.13 5.86 14.66
C GLU A 26 0.40 5.33 13.32
N PHE A 27 0.99 6.19 12.51
CA PHE A 27 1.56 5.77 11.22
C PHE A 27 2.82 6.54 10.83
N ILE A 28 3.61 5.92 9.96
CA ILE A 28 4.71 6.56 9.23
C ILE A 28 4.30 6.52 7.75
N HIS A 29 4.24 7.68 7.11
CA HIS A 29 3.91 7.79 5.69
C HIS A 29 5.17 8.00 4.85
N VAL A 30 5.33 7.19 3.81
CA VAL A 30 6.39 7.30 2.81
C VAL A 30 5.80 7.19 1.40
N LYS A 31 6.54 7.69 0.40
CA LYS A 31 6.02 7.86 -0.97
C LYS A 31 6.77 7.04 -2.04
N ASN A 32 7.79 6.28 -1.65
CA ASN A 32 8.58 5.50 -2.59
C ASN A 32 9.21 4.27 -1.94
N LEU A 33 9.74 3.38 -2.77
CA LEU A 33 10.30 2.10 -2.31
C LEU A 33 11.53 2.31 -1.43
N ASP A 34 12.44 3.20 -1.82
CA ASP A 34 13.67 3.48 -1.07
C ASP A 34 13.37 3.89 0.39
N PHE A 35 12.37 4.74 0.63
CA PHE A 35 11.97 5.13 1.98
C PHE A 35 11.20 4.02 2.71
N ALA A 36 10.38 3.25 2.01
CA ALA A 36 9.69 2.09 2.58
C ALA A 36 10.69 1.01 3.05
N GLU A 37 11.71 0.72 2.23
CA GLU A 37 12.81 -0.18 2.56
C GLU A 37 13.56 0.29 3.81
N GLN A 38 13.94 1.56 3.87
CA GLN A 38 14.62 2.12 5.04
C GLN A 38 13.77 2.05 6.31
N ALA A 39 12.46 2.30 6.20
CA ALA A 39 11.53 2.20 7.32
C ALA A 39 11.39 0.75 7.80
N LEU A 40 11.26 -0.22 6.88
CA LEU A 40 11.18 -1.64 7.22
C LEU A 40 12.48 -2.18 7.81
N LEU A 41 13.65 -1.78 7.31
CA LEU A 41 14.94 -2.15 7.89
C LEU A 41 15.06 -1.69 9.35
N LYS A 42 14.46 -0.54 9.67
CA LYS A 42 14.41 0.05 11.02
C LYS A 42 13.07 -0.18 11.73
N SER A 43 12.32 -1.22 11.33
CA SER A 43 10.95 -1.46 11.82
C SER A 43 10.86 -1.53 13.34
N GLU A 44 11.78 -2.23 14.00
CA GLU A 44 11.83 -2.36 15.47
C GLU A 44 12.09 -1.01 16.14
N GLN A 45 13.04 -0.22 15.63
CA GLN A 45 13.36 1.11 16.13
C GLN A 45 12.16 2.06 16.02
N TYR A 46 11.40 1.97 14.93
CA TYR A 46 10.22 2.78 14.71
C TYR A 46 8.96 2.23 15.36
N GLY A 47 8.99 0.99 15.86
CA GLY A 47 7.82 0.30 16.42
C GLY A 47 6.77 -0.06 15.37
N ILE A 48 7.17 -0.26 14.11
CA ILE A 48 6.27 -0.64 13.01
C ILE A 48 5.80 -2.07 13.22
N THR A 49 4.48 -2.24 13.26
CA THR A 49 3.81 -3.53 13.54
C THR A 49 3.00 -4.06 12.36
N HIS A 50 2.61 -3.18 11.44
CA HIS A 50 1.82 -3.53 10.25
C HIS A 50 2.23 -2.64 9.08
N VAL A 51 1.91 -3.06 7.87
CA VAL A 51 2.17 -2.30 6.64
C VAL A 51 0.91 -2.24 5.80
N ILE A 52 0.61 -1.06 5.26
CA ILE A 52 -0.34 -0.87 4.17
C ILE A 52 0.41 -0.17 3.05
N THR A 53 0.40 -0.75 1.86
CA THR A 53 1.13 -0.22 0.70
C THR A 53 0.21 -0.12 -0.50
N ASP A 54 0.38 0.91 -1.32
CA ASP A 54 -0.07 0.86 -2.69
C ASP A 54 0.66 -0.26 -3.45
N LEU A 55 0.09 -0.70 -4.56
CA LEU A 55 0.72 -1.60 -5.49
C LEU A 55 1.74 -0.87 -6.38
N PHE A 56 1.40 0.31 -6.92
CA PHE A 56 2.20 1.01 -7.92
C PHE A 56 2.65 2.39 -7.45
N PHE A 57 3.95 2.55 -7.28
CA PHE A 57 4.53 3.83 -6.87
C PHE A 57 6.00 3.90 -7.31
N PRO A 58 6.65 5.07 -7.27
CA PRO A 58 8.04 5.22 -7.70
C PRO A 58 9.03 4.45 -6.84
N GLN A 59 10.11 3.97 -7.45
CA GLN A 59 11.17 3.28 -6.71
C GLN A 59 11.96 4.23 -5.79
N GLY A 60 12.34 5.42 -6.26
CA GLY A 60 13.00 6.45 -5.44
C GLY A 60 14.54 6.51 -5.52
N ARG A 61 15.21 5.70 -6.35
CA ARG A 61 16.69 5.62 -6.43
C ARG A 61 17.39 6.93 -6.79
N SER A 62 17.82 7.72 -5.82
CA SER A 62 18.77 8.81 -6.05
C SER A 62 20.20 8.27 -6.24
N GLY A 63 20.54 7.76 -7.43
CA GLY A 63 21.80 7.03 -7.63
C GLY A 63 22.53 7.19 -8.95
N ASN A 64 22.03 7.94 -9.94
CA ASN A 64 22.81 8.30 -11.13
C ASN A 64 22.43 9.69 -11.60
N SER A 65 23.45 10.40 -12.09
CA SER A 65 23.53 11.81 -12.47
C SER A 65 22.56 12.30 -13.56
N ASN A 66 21.47 11.59 -13.84
CA ASN A 66 20.48 11.92 -14.86
C ASN A 66 19.03 11.94 -14.34
N GLY A 67 18.83 12.03 -13.02
CA GLY A 67 17.50 12.16 -12.40
C GLY A 67 16.71 10.86 -12.50
N VAL A 68 16.46 10.20 -11.36
CA VAL A 68 15.42 9.17 -11.36
C VAL A 68 14.10 9.86 -11.58
N ASP A 69 13.47 9.50 -12.67
CA ASP A 69 12.18 10.02 -13.08
C ASP A 69 11.15 9.50 -12.10
N ASN A 70 10.76 10.35 -11.15
CA ASN A 70 9.69 10.07 -10.18
C ASN A 70 8.33 9.82 -10.87
N ASN A 71 8.27 9.85 -12.20
CA ASN A 71 7.10 9.53 -13.00
C ASN A 71 7.02 8.07 -13.44
N ILE A 72 8.08 7.25 -13.24
CA ILE A 72 8.02 5.82 -13.59
C ILE A 72 7.44 5.05 -12.41
N LEU A 73 6.16 4.66 -12.55
CA LEU A 73 5.47 3.78 -11.61
C LEU A 73 5.82 2.32 -11.93
N GLU A 74 6.18 1.57 -10.90
CA GLU A 74 6.46 0.13 -10.95
C GLU A 74 5.65 -0.57 -9.85
N PRO A 75 5.41 -1.90 -9.92
CA PRO A 75 4.66 -2.64 -8.91
C PRO A 75 5.46 -2.83 -7.59
N CYS A 76 5.96 -1.73 -7.03
CA CYS A 76 6.83 -1.70 -5.86
C CYS A 76 6.13 -2.23 -4.58
N GLY A 77 4.80 -2.25 -4.53
CA GLY A 77 4.05 -2.83 -3.41
C GLY A 77 4.36 -4.31 -3.17
N VAL A 78 4.67 -5.06 -4.24
CA VAL A 78 5.10 -6.47 -4.14
C VAL A 78 6.43 -6.60 -3.39
N ALA A 79 7.36 -5.68 -3.64
CA ALA A 79 8.65 -5.65 -2.94
C ALA A 79 8.45 -5.29 -1.46
N VAL A 80 7.63 -4.28 -1.16
CA VAL A 80 7.27 -3.90 0.22
C VAL A 80 6.65 -5.08 0.98
N MET A 81 5.68 -5.77 0.37
CA MET A 81 5.05 -6.95 0.98
C MET A 81 6.05 -8.08 1.23
N SER A 82 6.94 -8.35 0.26
CA SER A 82 7.98 -9.38 0.40
C SER A 82 8.92 -9.08 1.57
N LEU A 83 9.33 -7.82 1.72
CA LEU A 83 10.20 -7.36 2.80
C LEU A 83 9.50 -7.39 4.17
N ALA A 84 8.24 -6.97 4.24
CA ALA A 84 7.44 -7.04 5.45
C ALA A 84 7.27 -8.50 5.90
N ASN A 85 6.95 -9.41 4.97
CA ASN A 85 6.80 -10.84 5.24
C ASN A 85 8.12 -11.46 5.74
N ALA A 86 9.26 -11.11 5.14
CA ALA A 86 10.57 -11.57 5.61
C ALA A 86 10.89 -11.12 7.05
N LYS A 87 10.22 -10.08 7.54
CA LYS A 87 10.31 -9.57 8.92
C LYS A 87 9.18 -10.05 9.83
N GLY A 88 8.27 -10.89 9.34
CA GLY A 88 7.09 -11.33 10.09
C GLY A 88 6.09 -10.21 10.38
N ILE A 89 6.09 -9.14 9.58
CA ILE A 89 5.19 -7.99 9.74
C ILE A 89 3.99 -8.20 8.80
N PRO A 90 2.74 -8.25 9.32
CA PRO A 90 1.54 -8.27 8.49
C PRO A 90 1.50 -7.10 7.50
N CYS A 91 1.19 -7.40 6.24
CA CYS A 91 1.19 -6.42 5.16
C CYS A 91 -0.01 -6.61 4.26
N VAL A 92 -0.63 -5.49 3.88
CA VAL A 92 -1.69 -5.44 2.87
C VAL A 92 -1.30 -4.51 1.74
N ILE A 93 -1.47 -5.00 0.51
CA ILE A 93 -1.49 -4.18 -0.69
C ILE A 93 -2.91 -3.64 -0.86
N CYS A 94 -3.08 -2.32 -0.82
CA CYS A 94 -4.34 -1.63 -1.06
C CYS A 94 -4.30 -0.99 -2.44
N THR A 95 -5.14 -1.45 -3.36
CA THR A 95 -5.16 -0.97 -4.75
C THR A 95 -6.58 -0.64 -5.19
N ASP A 96 -6.72 0.32 -6.09
CA ASP A 96 -8.00 0.75 -6.68
C ASP A 96 -8.40 -0.10 -7.93
N GLY A 97 -7.62 -1.14 -8.24
CA GLY A 97 -7.94 -2.12 -9.26
C GLY A 97 -7.26 -1.86 -10.61
N HIS A 98 -8.06 -1.61 -11.65
CA HIS A 98 -7.66 -1.82 -13.06
C HIS A 98 -7.26 -0.55 -13.81
N HIS A 99 -6.20 0.15 -13.39
CA HIS A 99 -5.78 1.38 -14.08
C HIS A 99 -4.33 1.42 -14.58
N HIS A 100 -3.52 0.39 -14.30
CA HIS A 100 -2.10 0.36 -14.70
C HIS A 100 -1.85 -0.30 -16.07
N GLY A 101 -2.91 -0.65 -16.81
CA GLY A 101 -2.83 -1.28 -18.14
C GLY A 101 -2.39 -2.76 -18.12
N ASP A 102 -2.50 -3.43 -19.28
CA ASP A 102 -2.30 -4.90 -19.38
C ASP A 102 -0.91 -5.39 -18.94
N ARG A 103 0.12 -4.55 -19.05
CA ARG A 103 1.49 -4.90 -18.67
C ARG A 103 1.64 -5.20 -17.18
N TYR A 104 0.77 -4.63 -16.35
CA TYR A 104 0.96 -4.49 -14.92
C TYR A 104 -0.22 -5.04 -14.10
N ASP A 105 -1.35 -5.28 -14.77
CA ASP A 105 -2.57 -5.89 -14.22
C ASP A 105 -2.36 -7.35 -13.74
N TRP A 106 -1.26 -8.00 -14.11
CA TRP A 106 -0.99 -9.39 -13.71
C TRP A 106 -0.91 -9.58 -12.19
N VAL A 107 -0.46 -8.57 -11.43
CA VAL A 107 -0.39 -8.68 -9.96
C VAL A 107 -1.79 -8.72 -9.36
N THR A 108 -2.66 -7.79 -9.79
CA THR A 108 -4.06 -7.72 -9.36
C THR A 108 -4.82 -8.97 -9.80
N GLN A 109 -4.62 -9.45 -11.03
CA GLN A 109 -5.21 -10.70 -11.51
C GLN A 109 -4.75 -11.91 -10.68
N MET A 110 -3.44 -12.03 -10.43
CA MET A 110 -2.89 -13.10 -9.60
C MET A 110 -3.47 -13.04 -8.19
N GLY A 111 -3.57 -11.86 -7.58
CA GLY A 111 -4.17 -11.68 -6.26
C GLY A 111 -5.62 -12.16 -6.21
N ARG A 112 -6.43 -11.86 -7.23
CA ARG A 112 -7.81 -12.38 -7.35
C ARG A 112 -7.86 -13.89 -7.55
N MET A 113 -7.01 -14.43 -8.42
CA MET A 113 -6.97 -15.87 -8.72
C MET A 113 -6.61 -16.71 -7.49
N LEU A 114 -5.75 -16.16 -6.63
CA LEU A 114 -5.27 -16.84 -5.43
C LEU A 114 -6.08 -16.51 -4.18
N ASP A 115 -7.10 -15.66 -4.29
CA ASP A 115 -7.79 -15.06 -3.14
C ASP A 115 -6.78 -14.54 -2.11
N TRP A 116 -5.80 -13.76 -2.59
CA TRP A 116 -4.60 -13.44 -1.83
C TRP A 116 -5.00 -12.65 -0.57
N PRO A 117 -4.86 -13.22 0.64
CA PRO A 117 -5.31 -12.56 1.86
C PRO A 117 -4.56 -11.25 2.17
N GLY A 118 -3.46 -10.96 1.48
CA GLY A 118 -2.73 -9.71 1.62
C GLY A 118 -3.18 -8.61 0.66
N MET A 119 -4.26 -8.77 -0.11
CA MET A 119 -4.67 -7.80 -1.12
C MET A 119 -6.06 -7.23 -0.85
N ALA A 120 -6.12 -5.95 -0.49
CA ALA A 120 -7.32 -5.14 -0.50
C ALA A 120 -7.52 -4.55 -1.91
N ASP A 121 -8.10 -5.36 -2.79
CA ASP A 121 -8.59 -4.88 -4.08
C ASP A 121 -9.97 -4.26 -3.91
N HIS A 122 -10.19 -3.09 -4.51
CA HIS A 122 -11.40 -2.31 -4.28
C HIS A 122 -12.67 -3.12 -4.55
N ARG A 123 -13.49 -3.35 -3.51
CA ARG A 123 -14.65 -4.26 -3.53
C ARG A 123 -15.71 -3.93 -4.60
N ARG A 124 -15.67 -2.72 -5.18
CA ARG A 124 -16.59 -2.27 -6.24
C ARG A 124 -16.01 -2.30 -7.65
N ALA A 125 -14.70 -2.59 -7.83
CA ALA A 125 -14.08 -2.69 -9.14
C ALA A 125 -14.33 -4.09 -9.73
N ARG A 126 -15.52 -4.30 -10.32
CA ARG A 126 -16.00 -5.61 -10.76
C ARG A 126 -15.55 -5.97 -12.18
N THR A 127 -15.18 -4.98 -12.98
CA THR A 127 -14.78 -5.15 -14.38
C THR A 127 -13.52 -4.34 -14.68
N ARG A 128 -12.82 -4.67 -15.78
CA ARG A 128 -11.63 -3.92 -16.22
C ARG A 128 -11.89 -2.43 -16.51
N SER A 129 -13.15 -2.07 -16.74
CA SER A 129 -13.60 -0.69 -16.98
C SER A 129 -13.94 0.07 -15.69
N ASP A 130 -14.06 -0.63 -14.57
CA ASP A 130 -14.35 -0.01 -13.28
C ASP A 130 -13.04 0.45 -12.66
N VAL A 131 -12.59 1.65 -13.06
CA VAL A 131 -11.54 2.35 -12.33
C VAL A 131 -12.19 2.96 -11.10
N ALA A 132 -11.87 2.43 -9.92
CA ALA A 132 -12.30 3.09 -8.70
C ALA A 132 -11.47 4.36 -8.53
N GLU A 133 -12.11 5.53 -8.39
CA GLU A 133 -11.37 6.76 -8.07
C GLU A 133 -10.78 6.70 -6.65
N THR A 134 -11.28 5.80 -5.81
CA THR A 134 -10.92 5.65 -4.40
C THR A 134 -10.38 4.24 -4.13
N LYS A 135 -9.51 4.13 -3.14
CA LYS A 135 -9.08 2.85 -2.56
C LYS A 135 -9.95 2.48 -1.36
N ASP A 136 -10.06 1.19 -1.07
CA ASP A 136 -10.87 0.68 0.06
C ASP A 136 -9.98 0.49 1.30
N TRP A 137 -9.56 1.60 1.90
CA TRP A 137 -8.66 1.60 3.06
C TRP A 137 -9.27 0.95 4.30
N GLU A 138 -10.59 1.01 4.46
CA GLU A 138 -11.29 0.31 5.53
C GLU A 138 -11.17 -1.20 5.35
N PHE A 139 -11.33 -1.70 4.11
CA PHE A 139 -11.09 -3.12 3.81
C PHE A 139 -9.63 -3.53 4.07
N ALA A 140 -8.66 -2.66 3.79
CA ALA A 140 -7.26 -2.93 4.13
C ALA A 140 -7.04 -3.10 5.64
N LEU A 141 -7.76 -2.33 6.47
CA LEU A 141 -7.74 -2.49 7.93
C LEU A 141 -8.47 -3.76 8.38
N GLU A 142 -9.61 -4.10 7.76
CA GLU A 142 -10.34 -5.35 8.02
C GLU A 142 -9.44 -6.58 7.77
N ILE A 143 -8.68 -6.59 6.66
CA ILE A 143 -7.75 -7.67 6.34
C ILE A 143 -6.63 -7.80 7.38
N LEU A 144 -6.18 -6.69 7.97
CA LEU A 144 -5.20 -6.68 9.04
C LEU A 144 -5.80 -7.04 10.42
N ASP A 145 -7.08 -7.43 10.47
CA ASP A 145 -7.86 -7.67 11.70
C ASP A 145 -7.91 -6.44 12.64
N ILE A 146 -7.91 -5.23 12.07
CA ILE A 146 -7.93 -3.95 12.80
C ILE A 146 -9.34 -3.37 12.80
N THR A 147 -9.97 -3.28 13.96
CA THR A 147 -11.32 -2.72 14.11
C THR A 147 -11.28 -1.20 14.31
N ILE A 148 -12.02 -0.45 13.50
CA ILE A 148 -12.21 0.99 13.70
C ILE A 148 -13.25 1.20 14.82
N PRO A 149 -12.94 1.97 15.87
CA PRO A 149 -13.94 2.31 16.89
C PRO A 149 -15.10 3.07 16.25
N ILE A 150 -16.33 2.58 16.43
CA ILE A 150 -17.53 3.32 15.99
C ILE A 150 -17.58 4.62 16.78
N SER A 151 -17.41 5.75 16.08
CA SER A 151 -17.65 7.07 16.67
C SER A 151 -19.15 7.22 16.88
N VAL A 152 -19.59 7.31 18.14
CA VAL A 152 -20.98 7.58 18.54
C VAL A 152 -21.22 9.09 18.54
#